data_AF-A0A1W1BYF3-F1
#
_entry.id   AF-A0A1W1BYF3-F1
#
_cell.length_a   1.000
_cell.length_b   1.000
_cell.length_c   1.000
_cell.angle_alpha   90.00
_cell.angle_beta   90.00
_cell.angle_gamma   90.00
#
_symmetry.space_group_name_H-M   'P 1'
#
loop_
_entity.id
_entity.type
_entity.pdbx_description
1 polymer ?
#
loop_
_entity_poly.entity_id
_entity_poly.type
_entity_poly.pdbx_seq_one_letter_code
_entity_poly.pdbx_strand_id
1 'polypeptide(L)' 'MTPQEKETEMMKSQITKELRLLFKANMKIFDWDIPENDDRQSAELIIDVIQKALDELKSEIKEGKYDEY' A
#
# COMPACT_ATOMS: atom_id res chain seq x y z
N MET A 1 -8.16 -25.16 0.72
CA MET A 1 -7.23 -24.08 1.10
C MET A 1 -5.82 -24.56 0.80
N THR A 2 -5.10 -23.89 -0.10
CA THR A 2 -3.69 -24.16 -0.37
C THR A 2 -2.82 -23.67 0.81
N PRO A 3 -1.57 -24.14 0.95
CA PRO A 3 -0.64 -23.59 1.95
C PRO A 3 -0.50 -22.06 1.85
N GLN A 4 -0.49 -21.52 0.63
CA GLN A 4 -0.40 -20.10 0.35
C GLN A 4 -1.64 -19.33 0.83
N GLU A 5 -2.84 -19.86 0.59
CA GLU A 5 -4.09 -19.26 1.07
C GLU A 5 -4.13 -19.24 2.60
N LYS A 6 -3.65 -20.30 3.26
CA LYS A 6 -3.60 -20.38 4.72
C LYS A 6 -2.63 -19.36 5.32
N GLU A 7 -1.42 -19.27 4.77
CA GLU A 7 -0.42 -18.29 5.24
C GLU A 7 -0.91 -16.86 5.00
N THR A 8 -1.53 -16.59 3.85
CA THR A 8 -2.09 -15.26 3.53
C THR A 8 -3.17 -14.84 4.52
N GLU A 9 -4.08 -15.73 4.91
CA GLU A 9 -5.09 -15.44 5.94
C GLU A 9 -4.45 -15.13 7.31
N MET A 10 -3.38 -15.85 7.67
CA MET A 10 -2.63 -15.57 8.90
C MET A 10 -1.91 -14.21 8.85
N MET A 11 -1.31 -13.87 7.71
CA MET A 11 -0.58 -12.63 7.50
C MET A 11 -1.47 -11.41 7.23
N LYS A 12 -2.74 -11.60 6.85
CA LYS A 12 -3.67 -10.54 6.42
C LYS A 12 -3.70 -9.33 7.35
N SER A 13 -3.74 -9.58 8.67
CA SER A 13 -3.76 -8.50 9.68
C SER A 13 -2.47 -7.67 9.68
N GLN A 14 -1.33 -8.32 9.51
CA GLN A 14 -0.02 -7.68 9.43
C GLN A 14 0.13 -6.90 8.13
N ILE A 15 -0.17 -7.51 6.98
CA ILE A 15 -0.11 -6.84 5.66
C ILE A 15 -0.99 -5.59 5.66
N THR A 16 -2.22 -5.68 6.18
CA THR A 16 -3.13 -4.54 6.27
C THR A 16 -2.60 -3.45 7.20
N LYS A 17 -1.96 -3.83 8.31
CA LYS A 17 -1.35 -2.88 9.25
C LYS A 17 -0.19 -2.13 8.61
N GLU A 18 0.68 -2.84 7.90
CA GLU A 18 1.83 -2.26 7.21
C GLU A 18 1.41 -1.27 6.13
N LEU A 19 0.38 -1.60 5.33
CA LEU A 19 -0.17 -0.68 4.34
C LEU A 19 -0.73 0.60 4.97
N ARG A 20 -1.40 0.49 6.12
CA ARG A 20 -1.88 1.66 6.88
C ARG A 20 -0.76 2.49 7.47
N LEU A 21 0.33 1.86 7.91
CA LEU A 21 1.51 2.57 8.41
C LEU A 21 2.19 3.36 7.29
N LEU A 22 2.34 2.76 6.10
CA LEU A 22 2.85 3.44 4.91
C LEU A 22 2.01 4.68 4.58
N PHE A 23 0.69 4.53 4.49
CA PHE A 23 -0.22 5.65 4.24
C PHE A 23 -0.09 6.77 5.28
N LYS A 24 -0.11 6.42 6.58
CA LYS A 24 -0.02 7.40 7.66
C LYS A 24 1.32 8.12 7.74
N ALA A 25 2.41 7.42 7.41
CA ALA A 25 3.74 8.02 7.36
C ALA A 25 3.79 9.15 6.32
N ASN A 26 3.21 8.94 5.14
CA ASN A 26 3.13 9.95 4.09
C ASN A 26 2.19 11.10 4.46
N MET A 27 1.04 10.82 5.08
CA MET A 27 0.16 11.87 5.62
C MET A 27 0.89 12.82 6.58
N LYS A 28 1.71 12.28 7.47
CA LYS A 28 2.48 13.07 8.43
C LYS A 28 3.54 13.95 7.77
N ILE A 29 4.12 13.51 6.65
CA ILE A 29 5.07 14.32 5.88
C ILE A 29 4.34 15.50 5.24
N PHE A 30 3.18 15.25 4.62
CA PHE A 30 2.38 16.31 3.99
C PHE A 30 1.88 17.35 4.98
N ASP A 31 1.43 16.92 6.16
CA ASP A 31 1.02 17.80 7.27
C ASP A 31 2.17 18.71 7.75
N TRP A 32 3.42 18.23 7.71
CA TRP A 32 4.59 19.06 8.01
C TRP A 32 4.93 19.99 6.84
N ASP A 33 5.03 19.46 5.64
CA ASP A 33 5.64 20.15 4.50
C ASP A 33 4.71 21.15 3.81
N ILE A 34 3.39 21.05 4.00
CA ILE A 34 2.39 21.89 3.34
C ILE A 34 1.76 22.86 4.36
N PRO A 35 2.07 24.16 4.31
CA PRO A 35 1.35 25.16 5.10
C PRO A 35 -0.14 25.15 4.76
N GLU A 36 -0.99 25.27 5.78
CA GLU A 36 -2.46 25.23 5.62
C GLU A 36 -2.96 23.98 4.87
N ASN A 37 -2.33 22.82 5.14
CA ASN A 37 -2.65 21.54 4.49
C ASN A 37 -4.16 21.22 4.53
N ASP A 38 -4.72 20.86 3.37
CA ASP A 38 -6.00 20.15 3.31
C ASP A 38 -5.71 18.65 3.48
N ASP A 39 -5.84 18.17 4.71
CA ASP A 39 -5.61 16.77 5.07
C ASP A 39 -6.41 15.79 4.21
N ARG A 40 -7.64 16.16 3.82
CA ARG A 40 -8.48 15.28 3.03
C ARG A 40 -7.97 15.17 1.60
N GLN A 41 -7.65 16.30 0.98
CA GLN A 41 -7.11 16.31 -0.37
C GLN A 41 -5.78 15.54 -0.42
N SER A 42 -4.89 15.76 0.57
CA SER A 42 -3.63 15.02 0.71
C SER A 42 -3.86 13.52 0.89
N ALA A 43 -4.83 13.12 1.70
CA ALA A 43 -5.21 11.71 1.86
C ALA A 43 -5.67 11.06 0.55
N GLU A 44 -6.52 11.74 -0.22
CA GLU A 44 -7.03 11.27 -1.51
C GLU A 44 -5.88 11.11 -2.54
N LEU A 45 -4.95 12.07 -2.58
CA LEU A 45 -3.78 11.98 -3.47
C LEU A 45 -2.80 10.87 -3.08
N ILE A 46 -2.54 10.69 -1.78
CA ILE A 46 -1.63 9.65 -1.29
C ILE A 46 -2.21 8.26 -1.58
N ILE A 47 -3.50 8.04 -1.33
CA ILE A 47 -4.10 6.72 -1.57
C ILE A 47 -4.15 6.38 -3.06
N ASP A 48 -4.33 7.38 -3.93
CA ASP A 48 -4.26 7.19 -5.39
C ASP A 48 -2.87 6.73 -5.86
N VAL A 49 -1.80 7.30 -5.30
CA VAL A 49 -0.42 6.87 -5.60
C VAL A 49 -0.18 5.45 -5.12
N ILE A 50 -0.61 5.13 -3.88
CA ILE A 50 -0.50 3.76 -3.35
C ILE A 50 -1.26 2.76 -4.23
N GLN A 51 -2.46 3.12 -4.69
CA GLN A 51 -3.27 2.26 -5.55
C GLN A 51 -2.57 2.00 -6.89
N LYS A 52 -2.00 3.03 -7.53
CA LYS A 52 -1.24 2.87 -8.78
C LYS A 52 -0.03 1.94 -8.60
N ALA A 53 0.73 2.11 -7.53
CA ALA A 53 1.87 1.23 -7.24
C ALA A 53 1.43 -0.23 -7.00
N LEU A 54 0.29 -0.45 -6.32
CA LEU A 54 -0.27 -1.79 -6.17
C LEU A 54 -0.71 -2.40 -7.51
N ASP A 55 -1.23 -1.59 -8.43
CA ASP A 55 -1.63 -2.06 -9.75
C ASP A 55 -0.43 -2.37 -10.64
N GLU A 56 0.68 -1.64 -10.50
CA GLU A 56 1.97 -1.97 -11.12
C GLU A 56 2.47 -3.33 -10.61
N LEU A 57 2.52 -3.55 -9.29
CA LEU A 57 2.92 -4.85 -8.71
C LEU A 57 2.06 -6.01 -9.24
N LYS A 58 0.74 -5.80 -9.43
CA LYS A 58 -0.13 -6.81 -10.06
C LYS A 58 0.26 -7.09 -11.51
N SER A 59 0.69 -6.08 -12.28
CA SER A 59 1.19 -6.29 -13.64
C SER A 59 2.48 -7.11 -13.61
N GLU A 60 3.41 -6.76 -12.73
CA GLU A 60 4.69 -7.45 -12.57
C GLU A 60 4.53 -8.92 -12.20
N ILE A 61 3.57 -9.25 -11.32
CA ILE A 61 3.20 -10.64 -11.00
C ILE A 61 2.67 -11.38 -12.24
N LYS A 62 1.80 -10.76 -13.03
CA LYS A 62 1.27 -11.38 -14.26
C LYS A 62 2.35 -11.58 -15.32
N GLU A 63 3.37 -10.73 -15.32
CA GLU A 63 4.54 -10.83 -16.18
C GLU A 63 5.54 -11.89 -15.72
N GLY A 64 5.30 -12.55 -14.58
CA GLY A 64 6.16 -13.60 -14.04
C GLY A 64 7.44 -13.08 -13.37
N LYS A 65 7.53 -11.77 -13.04
CA LYS A 65 8.75 -11.18 -12.46
C LYS A 65 9.14 -11.78 -11.11
N TYR A 66 8.24 -12.49 -10.45
CA TYR A 66 8.42 -13.08 -9.13
C TYR A 66 8.32 -14.61 -9.11
N ASP A 67 8.32 -15.29 -10.26
CA ASP A 67 8.12 -16.74 -10.33
C ASP A 67 9.25 -17.55 -9.66
N GLU A 68 10.42 -16.93 -9.43
CA GLU A 68 11.61 -17.52 -8.79
C GLU A 68 12.00 -16.84 -7.46
N TYR A 69 11.12 -16.03 -6.86
CA TYR A 69 11.39 -15.28 -5.64
C TYR A 69 11.12 -16.08 -4.35
#